data_AF-A0A8T7FQX5-F1
#
_entry.id   AF-A0A8T7FQX5-F1
#
_cell.length_a   1.000
_cell.length_b   1.000
_cell.length_c   1.000
_cell.angle_alpha   90.00
_cell.angle_beta   90.00
_cell.angle_gamma   90.00
#
_symmetry.space_group_name_H-M   'P 1'
#
loop_
_entity.id
_entity.type
_entity.pdbx_description
1 polymer ?
#
loop_
_entity_poly.entity_id
_entity_poly.type
_entity_poly.pdbx_seq_one_letter_code
_entity_poly.pdbx_strand_id
1 'polypeptide(L)'
;MTGLVKEEILTRLAEVGLSFEHGRLKFDPLLLDDKELLTAPAEFDYLDVSGQPKRLELPAGSLAATFCQVPVILRAEGAPGIHVHFNNGTVKQVAGLLLDAATSRQLFQREGAIHHLEVTCPVSA
;
A
#
# COMPACT_ATOMS: atom_id res chain seq x y z
N MET A 1 18.22 20.46 6.13
CA MET A 1 17.11 20.57 5.16
C MET A 1 17.72 20.71 3.76
N THR A 2 18.03 19.59 3.10
CA THR A 2 18.60 19.56 1.75
C THR A 2 17.56 19.02 0.77
N GLY A 3 17.75 19.25 -0.54
CA GLY A 3 16.87 18.68 -1.57
C GLY A 3 16.97 17.15 -1.70
N LEU A 4 18.01 16.52 -1.14
CA LEU A 4 18.24 15.07 -1.24
C LEU A 4 17.09 14.26 -0.64
N VAL A 5 16.54 14.70 0.49
CA VAL A 5 15.46 14.00 1.20
C VAL A 5 14.20 13.85 0.33
N LYS A 6 13.91 14.83 -0.54
CA LYS A 6 12.79 14.74 -1.49
C LYS A 6 12.99 13.55 -2.45
N GLU A 7 14.20 13.43 -2.99
CA GLU A 7 14.52 12.37 -3.95
C GLU A 7 14.45 11.00 -3.27
N GLU A 8 14.95 10.87 -2.04
CA GLU A 8 14.86 9.63 -1.25
C GLU A 8 13.40 9.22 -0.98
N ILE A 9 12.51 10.17 -0.68
CA ILE A 9 11.08 9.88 -0.51
C ILE A 9 10.46 9.34 -1.81
N LEU A 10 10.77 9.96 -2.96
CA LEU A 10 10.24 9.51 -4.25
C LEU A 10 10.78 8.13 -4.64
N THR A 11 12.09 7.91 -4.43
CA THR A 11 12.73 6.61 -4.64
C THR A 11 12.09 5.56 -3.76
N ARG A 12 11.88 5.85 -2.48
CA ARG A 12 11.27 4.88 -1.55
C ARG A 12 9.85 4.50 -1.93
N LEU A 13 9.05 5.44 -2.43
CA LEU A 13 7.70 5.13 -2.95
C LEU A 13 7.77 4.17 -4.15
N ALA A 14 8.74 4.36 -5.04
CA ALA A 14 8.94 3.46 -6.18
C ALA A 14 9.47 2.07 -5.76
N GLU A 15 10.37 2.01 -4.77
CA GLU A 15 10.89 0.75 -4.20
C GLU A 15 9.79 -0.13 -3.60
N VAL A 16 8.84 0.47 -2.88
CA VAL A 16 7.65 -0.25 -2.37
C VAL A 16 6.56 -0.46 -3.43
N GLY A 17 6.87 -0.15 -4.69
CA GLY A 17 6.05 -0.45 -5.86
C GLY A 17 4.88 0.50 -6.10
N LEU A 18 4.84 1.70 -5.51
CA LEU A 18 3.81 2.68 -5.82
C LEU A 18 4.13 3.40 -7.13
N SER A 19 3.21 3.33 -8.09
CA SER A 19 3.28 4.05 -9.35
C SER A 19 1.90 4.56 -9.78
N PHE A 20 1.83 5.35 -10.85
CA PHE A 20 0.58 5.94 -11.32
C PHE A 20 0.41 5.71 -12.82
N GLU A 21 -0.81 5.37 -13.21
CA GLU A 21 -1.15 5.15 -14.62
C GLU A 21 -2.53 5.73 -14.93
N HIS A 22 -2.60 6.69 -15.85
CA HIS A 22 -3.85 7.34 -16.26
C HIS A 22 -4.68 7.88 -15.06
N GLY A 23 -4.01 8.49 -14.08
CA GLY A 23 -4.65 9.04 -12.88
C GLY A 23 -5.15 7.98 -11.88
N ARG A 24 -4.68 6.74 -12.00
CA ARG A 24 -5.00 5.62 -11.10
C ARG A 24 -3.76 5.16 -10.38
N LEU A 25 -3.93 4.66 -9.15
CA LEU A 25 -2.84 4.06 -8.40
C LEU A 25 -2.54 2.66 -8.95
N LYS A 26 -1.27 2.42 -9.30
CA LYS A 26 -0.76 1.13 -9.78
C LYS A 26 0.28 0.62 -8.78
N PHE A 27 0.28 -0.70 -8.58
CA PHE A 27 1.33 -1.40 -7.86
C PHE A 27 2.25 -2.12 -8.86
N ASP A 28 3.55 -1.91 -8.71
CA ASP A 28 4.59 -2.45 -9.59
C ASP A 28 5.75 -3.01 -8.75
N PRO A 29 5.85 -4.33 -8.56
CA PRO A 29 6.81 -4.93 -7.64
C PRO A 29 8.25 -4.94 -8.18
N LEU A 30 8.55 -4.27 -9.31
CA LEU A 30 9.84 -4.34 -10.00
C LEU A 30 11.05 -4.07 -9.10
N LEU A 31 10.90 -3.20 -8.10
CA LEU A 31 11.98 -2.80 -7.18
C LEU A 31 11.79 -3.32 -5.75
N LEU A 32 10.77 -4.15 -5.50
CA LEU A 32 10.48 -4.65 -4.17
C LEU A 32 11.50 -5.72 -3.78
N ASP A 33 12.28 -5.47 -2.73
CA ASP A 33 13.25 -6.43 -2.17
C ASP A 33 12.53 -7.37 -1.18
N ASP A 34 12.61 -8.67 -1.42
CA ASP A 34 11.99 -9.70 -0.57
C ASP A 34 12.58 -9.75 0.84
N LYS A 35 13.82 -9.26 1.02
CA LYS A 35 14.48 -9.15 2.33
C LYS A 35 13.87 -8.10 3.24
N GLU A 36 13.07 -7.19 2.70
CA GLU A 36 12.35 -6.20 3.50
C GLU A 36 11.04 -6.74 4.07
N LEU A 37 10.59 -7.91 3.61
CA LEU A 37 9.39 -8.55 4.12
C LEU A 37 9.63 -9.05 5.55
N LEU A 38 8.60 -8.91 6.39
CA LEU A 38 8.62 -9.41 7.75
C LEU A 38 8.82 -10.92 7.78
N THR A 39 9.75 -11.41 8.59
CA THR A 39 9.97 -12.85 8.78
C THR A 39 9.06 -13.47 9.84
N ALA A 40 8.40 -12.63 10.65
CA ALA A 40 7.44 -13.01 11.68
C ALA A 40 6.32 -11.96 11.76
N PRO A 41 5.14 -12.29 12.30
CA PRO A 41 4.06 -11.32 12.49
C PRO A 41 4.50 -10.13 13.35
N ALA A 42 3.98 -8.94 13.04
CA ALA A 42 4.29 -7.71 13.76
C ALA A 42 3.07 -6.79 13.86
N GLU A 43 3.11 -5.84 14.79
CA GLU A 43 2.13 -4.76 14.88
C GLU A 43 2.62 -3.53 14.10
N PHE A 44 1.72 -2.90 13.35
CA PHE A 44 1.97 -1.68 12.59
C PHE A 44 1.12 -0.54 13.12
N ASP A 45 1.76 0.37 13.85
CA ASP A 45 1.15 1.59 14.37
C ASP A 45 1.20 2.71 13.32
N TYR A 46 0.08 3.37 13.07
CA TYR A 46 -0.03 4.47 12.11
C TYR A 46 -1.07 5.51 12.56
N LEU A 47 -1.09 6.66 11.88
CA LEU A 47 -2.13 7.66 12.03
C LEU A 47 -3.07 7.60 10.83
N ASP A 48 -4.38 7.48 11.08
CA ASP A 48 -5.37 7.52 10.02
C ASP A 48 -5.55 8.94 9.44
N VAL A 49 -6.42 9.09 8.44
CA VAL A 49 -6.69 10.38 7.78
C VAL A 49 -7.25 11.46 8.73
N SER A 50 -7.81 11.05 9.87
CA SER A 50 -8.29 11.95 10.92
C SER A 50 -7.24 12.23 12.01
N GLY A 51 -6.04 11.68 11.86
CA GLY A 51 -4.93 11.83 12.80
C GLY A 51 -5.06 10.95 14.04
N GLN A 52 -5.96 9.96 14.04
CA GLN A 52 -6.13 9.07 15.17
C GLN A 52 -5.12 7.92 15.12
N PRO A 53 -4.51 7.55 16.25
CA PRO A 53 -3.64 6.39 16.31
C PRO A 53 -4.44 5.11 16.07
N LYS A 54 -3.93 4.27 15.19
CA LYS A 54 -4.49 2.99 14.80
C LYS A 54 -3.38 1.96 14.74
N ARG A 55 -3.78 0.69 14.80
CA ARG A 55 -2.90 -0.46 14.76
C ARG A 55 -3.44 -1.51 13.80
N LEU A 56 -2.54 -2.13 13.04
CA LEU A 56 -2.81 -3.29 12.19
C LEU A 56 -1.86 -4.42 12.56
N GLU A 57 -2.37 -5.65 12.54
CA GLU A 57 -1.54 -6.85 12.60
C GLU A 57 -1.05 -7.17 11.18
N LEU A 58 0.26 -7.33 11.03
CA LEU A 58 0.90 -7.73 9.79
C LEU A 58 1.32 -9.19 9.88
N PRO A 59 0.96 -10.04 8.90
CA PRO A 59 1.46 -11.40 8.85
C PRO A 59 2.95 -11.43 8.44
N ALA A 60 3.62 -12.55 8.71
CA ALA A 60 4.91 -12.83 8.07
C ALA A 60 4.77 -12.84 6.54
N GLY A 61 5.85 -12.54 5.82
CA GLY A 61 5.87 -12.40 4.36
C GLY A 61 5.23 -11.11 3.84
N SER A 62 5.06 -10.10 4.70
CA SER A 62 4.46 -8.82 4.32
C SER A 62 5.32 -7.60 4.67
N LEU A 63 5.07 -6.50 3.97
CA LEU A 63 5.62 -5.16 4.24
C LEU A 63 4.47 -4.16 4.29
N ALA A 64 4.51 -3.21 5.23
CA ALA A 64 3.56 -2.11 5.27
C ALA A 64 4.23 -0.79 4.88
N ALA A 65 3.54 -0.03 4.04
CA ALA A 65 3.82 1.37 3.76
C ALA A 65 2.54 2.18 3.94
N THR A 66 2.65 3.51 3.95
CA THR A 66 1.46 4.38 3.91
C THR A 66 1.50 5.26 2.67
N PHE A 67 0.37 5.41 2.01
CA PHE A 67 0.19 6.40 0.97
C PHE A 67 -1.11 7.16 1.21
N CYS A 68 -1.05 8.50 1.19
CA CYS A 68 -2.17 9.34 1.61
C CYS A 68 -2.76 8.98 3.00
N GLN A 69 -1.91 8.56 3.96
CA GLN A 69 -2.29 8.06 5.29
C GLN A 69 -3.14 6.78 5.30
N VAL A 70 -3.28 6.11 4.15
CA VAL A 70 -3.88 4.79 4.07
C VAL A 70 -2.76 3.75 4.08
N PRO A 71 -2.79 2.76 5.00
CA PRO A 71 -1.87 1.63 4.98
C PRO A 71 -2.01 0.81 3.69
N VAL A 72 -0.87 0.43 3.14
CA VAL A 72 -0.73 -0.50 2.02
C VAL A 72 0.11 -1.66 2.51
N ILE A 73 -0.51 -2.84 2.60
CA ILE A 73 0.12 -4.09 3.00
C ILE A 73 0.48 -4.85 1.73
N LEU A 74 1.77 -4.98 1.46
CA LEU A 74 2.32 -5.71 0.32
C LEU A 74 2.62 -7.15 0.75
N ARG A 75 2.23 -8.11 -0.09
CA ARG A 75 2.56 -9.54 0.05
C ARG A 75 3.16 -10.05 -1.25
N ALA A 76 4.28 -10.77 -1.14
CA ALA A 76 4.99 -11.34 -2.30
C ALA A 76 4.39 -12.66 -2.80
N GLU A 77 3.59 -13.34 -1.97
CA GLU A 77 3.07 -14.67 -2.25
C GLU A 77 1.59 -14.65 -2.66
N GLY A 78 1.29 -15.24 -3.82
CA GLY A 78 -0.09 -15.45 -4.29
C GLY A 78 -0.38 -14.87 -5.66
N ALA A 79 -1.67 -14.86 -6.02
CA ALA A 79 -2.11 -14.31 -7.30
C ALA A 79 -2.12 -12.77 -7.26
N PRO A 80 -1.67 -12.08 -8.33
CA PRO A 80 -1.71 -10.62 -8.39
C PRO A 80 -3.12 -10.07 -8.17
N GLY A 81 -3.27 -9.17 -7.20
CA GLY A 81 -4.57 -8.60 -6.88
C GLY A 81 -4.52 -7.57 -5.77
N ILE A 82 -5.60 -6.80 -5.65
CA ILE A 82 -5.77 -5.80 -4.60
C ILE A 82 -7.09 -6.04 -3.89
N HIS A 83 -7.04 -6.11 -2.56
CA HIS A 83 -8.19 -6.06 -1.68
C HIS A 83 -8.26 -4.68 -1.03
N VAL A 84 -9.33 -3.96 -1.32
CA VAL A 84 -9.61 -2.64 -0.74
C VAL A 84 -10.53 -2.86 0.46
N HIS A 85 -10.01 -2.66 1.66
CA HIS A 85 -10.78 -2.74 2.90
C HIS A 85 -11.33 -1.36 3.23
N PHE A 86 -12.64 -1.24 3.32
CA PHE A 86 -13.31 0.01 3.68
C PHE A 86 -13.60 0.07 5.18
N ASN A 87 -13.71 1.30 5.72
CA ASN A 87 -14.05 1.53 7.13
C ASN A 87 -15.45 1.05 7.52
N ASN A 88 -16.34 0.80 6.54
CA ASN A 88 -17.65 0.19 6.77
C ASN A 88 -17.60 -1.35 6.88
N GLY A 89 -16.41 -1.96 6.82
CA GLY A 89 -16.21 -3.41 6.90
C GLY A 89 -16.36 -4.15 5.56
N THR A 90 -16.73 -3.46 4.48
CA THR A 90 -16.80 -4.08 3.14
C THR A 90 -15.41 -4.24 2.53
N VAL A 91 -15.27 -5.24 1.67
CA VAL A 91 -14.04 -5.50 0.92
C VAL A 91 -14.36 -5.54 -0.57
N LYS A 92 -13.62 -4.75 -1.35
CA LYS A 92 -13.67 -4.81 -2.81
C LYS A 92 -12.43 -5.50 -3.34
N GLN A 93 -12.64 -6.49 -4.20
CA GLN A 93 -11.57 -7.17 -4.91
C GLN A 93 -11.34 -6.51 -6.27
N VAL A 94 -10.09 -6.26 -6.59
CA VAL A 94 -9.64 -5.76 -7.88
C VAL A 94 -8.66 -6.77 -8.47
N ALA A 95 -8.96 -7.26 -9.67
CA ALA A 95 -8.06 -8.14 -10.40
C ALA A 95 -6.88 -7.34 -10.95
N GLY A 96 -5.66 -7.88 -10.80
CA GLY A 96 -4.44 -7.20 -11.20
C GLY A 96 -4.02 -6.11 -10.22
N LEU A 97 -3.09 -5.25 -10.66
CA LEU A 97 -2.36 -4.32 -9.81
C LEU A 97 -2.69 -2.85 -10.08
N LEU A 98 -3.90 -2.56 -10.58
CA LEU A 98 -4.32 -1.21 -10.94
C LEU A 98 -5.68 -0.91 -10.33
N LEU A 99 -5.74 0.02 -9.39
CA LEU A 99 -7.00 0.46 -8.80
C LEU A 99 -7.88 1.13 -9.85
N ASP A 100 -9.19 1.01 -9.71
CA ASP A 100 -10.11 1.79 -10.53
C ASP A 100 -10.03 3.29 -10.19
N ALA A 101 -10.53 4.11 -11.11
CA ALA A 101 -10.45 5.57 -10.99
C ALA A 101 -11.22 6.12 -9.78
N ALA A 102 -12.36 5.50 -9.41
CA ALA A 102 -13.13 5.96 -8.28
C ALA A 102 -12.36 5.71 -6.98
N THR A 103 -11.91 4.47 -6.75
CA THR A 103 -11.14 4.11 -5.55
C THR A 103 -9.83 4.91 -5.44
N SER A 104 -9.11 5.08 -6.55
CA SER A 104 -7.88 5.90 -6.58
C SER A 104 -8.16 7.34 -6.13
N ARG A 105 -9.24 7.94 -6.63
CA ARG A 105 -9.66 9.29 -6.24
C ARG A 105 -9.98 9.39 -4.75
N GLN A 106 -10.72 8.43 -4.19
CA GLN A 106 -11.04 8.44 -2.75
C GLN A 106 -9.78 8.44 -1.88
N LEU A 107 -8.76 7.67 -2.30
CA LEU A 107 -7.47 7.62 -1.64
C LEU A 107 -6.71 8.95 -1.75
N PHE A 108 -6.62 9.52 -2.96
CA PHE A 108 -5.92 10.79 -3.18
C PHE A 108 -6.57 11.96 -2.45
N GLN A 109 -7.91 11.96 -2.35
CA GLN A 109 -8.70 12.99 -1.67
C GLN A 109 -8.80 12.78 -0.16
N ARG A 110 -8.21 11.69 0.37
CA ARG A 110 -8.23 11.34 1.79
C ARG A 110 -9.64 11.36 2.38
N GLU A 111 -10.61 10.83 1.64
CA GLU A 111 -12.03 10.83 2.04
C GLU A 111 -12.30 10.04 3.33
N GLY A 112 -11.35 9.20 3.76
CA GLY A 112 -11.51 8.36 4.94
C GLY A 112 -12.46 7.17 4.76
N ALA A 113 -12.80 6.84 3.52
CA ALA A 113 -13.59 5.64 3.22
C ALA A 113 -12.76 4.36 3.30
N ILE A 114 -11.50 4.41 2.86
CA ILE A 114 -10.59 3.26 2.79
C ILE A 114 -9.86 3.11 4.13
N HIS A 115 -9.92 1.91 4.71
CA HIS A 115 -9.22 1.54 5.92
C HIS A 115 -7.76 1.15 5.63
N HIS A 116 -7.55 0.20 4.72
CA HIS A 116 -6.23 -0.20 4.19
C HIS A 116 -6.38 -0.91 2.84
N LEU A 117 -5.25 -1.08 2.15
CA LEU A 117 -5.13 -1.91 0.95
C LEU A 117 -4.28 -3.14 1.29
N GLU A 118 -4.75 -4.34 0.93
CA GLU A 118 -3.86 -5.51 0.80
C GLU A 118 -3.55 -5.72 -0.68
N VAL A 119 -2.27 -5.79 -1.01
CA VAL A 119 -1.77 -5.92 -2.37
C VAL A 119 -0.93 -7.17 -2.42
N THR A 120 -1.35 -8.13 -3.23
CA THR A 120 -0.54 -9.31 -3.54
C THR A 120 0.11 -9.07 -4.88
N CYS A 121 1.43 -9.05 -4.92
CA CYS A 121 2.20 -8.86 -6.15
C CYS A 121 3.39 -9.84 -6.15
N PRO A 122 3.54 -10.67 -7.18
CA PRO A 122 4.67 -11.58 -7.25
C PRO A 122 5.94 -10.78 -7.47
N VAL A 123 6.92 -10.96 -6.59
CA VAL A 123 8.28 -10.44 -6.80
C VAL A 123 8.88 -11.28 -7.92
N SER A 124 9.28 -10.64 -9.02
CA SER A 124 9.97 -11.35 -10.10
C SER A 124 11.38 -11.69 -9.62
N ALA A 125 11.72 -12.97 -9.61
CA ALA A 125 13.06 -13.47 -9.29
C ALA A 125 14.10 -13.08 -10.35
#